data_AF-A0A5S4FB65-F1
#
_entry.id   AF-A0A5S4FB65-F1
#
_cell.length_a   1.000
_cell.length_b   1.000
_cell.length_c   1.000
_cell.angle_alpha   90.00
_cell.angle_beta   90.00
_cell.angle_gamma   90.00
#
_symmetry.space_group_name_H-M   'P 1'
#
loop_
_entity.id
_entity.type
_entity.pdbx_description
1 polymer ?
#
loop_
_entity_poly.entity_id
_entity_poly.type
_entity_poly.pdbx_seq_one_letter_code
_entity_poly.pdbx_strand_id
1 'polypeptide(L)'
;SRLRVGDAIDFWRVEEVLPGRLLRLRAEMRLPGLAWLELSVDRSDGHTVYRQRAIFHPHGLLGHLYWWTISPFHGLVFGRMPVNVAAAAARRQATSGAAAPHPTAVHER
;
A
#
# COMPACT_ATOMS: atom_id res chain seq x y z
N SER A 1 -3.71 10.80 -11.93
CA SER A 1 -2.44 11.51 -11.66
C SER A 1 -1.37 10.48 -11.31
N ARG A 2 -0.11 10.73 -11.64
CA ARG A 2 1.02 9.83 -11.28
C ARG A 2 1.62 10.34 -9.97
N LEU A 3 1.69 9.49 -8.95
CA LEU A 3 2.31 9.82 -7.66
C LEU A 3 3.80 10.09 -7.84
N ARG A 4 4.29 11.17 -7.21
CA ARG A 4 5.70 11.58 -7.22
C ARG A 4 6.21 11.73 -5.80
N VAL A 5 7.52 11.57 -5.63
CA VAL A 5 8.19 11.87 -4.37
C VAL A 5 7.92 13.32 -4.00
N GLY A 6 7.52 13.55 -2.75
CA GLY A 6 7.15 14.86 -2.22
C GLY A 6 5.65 15.16 -2.23
N ASP A 7 4.83 14.40 -2.97
CA ASP A 7 3.37 14.59 -2.98
C ASP A 7 2.79 14.40 -1.57
N ALA A 8 1.83 15.26 -1.20
CA ALA A 8 1.07 15.12 0.04
C ALA A 8 -0.26 14.41 -0.24
N ILE A 9 -0.57 13.39 0.55
CA ILE A 9 -1.80 12.61 0.51
C ILE A 9 -2.41 12.65 1.91
N ASP A 10 -3.44 13.47 2.09
CA ASP A 10 -4.08 13.74 3.39
C ASP A 10 -3.08 14.21 4.47
N PHE A 11 -2.48 13.27 5.20
CA PHE A 11 -1.50 13.49 6.27
C PHE A 11 -0.17 12.74 6.04
N TRP A 12 0.01 12.21 4.84
CA TRP A 12 1.17 11.44 4.44
C TRP A 12 1.95 12.19 3.37
N ARG A 13 3.27 12.25 3.50
CA ARG A 13 4.15 12.68 2.42
C ARG A 13 4.74 11.46 1.74
N VAL A 14 4.67 11.45 0.42
CA VAL A 14 5.37 10.45 -0.39
C VAL A 14 6.86 10.66 -0.22
N GLU A 15 7.51 9.71 0.42
CA GLU A 15 8.96 9.75 0.65
C GLU A 15 9.70 9.02 -0.48
N GLU A 16 9.14 7.91 -0.96
CA GLU A 16 9.77 7.11 -2.01
C GLU A 16 8.71 6.46 -2.91
N VAL A 17 8.94 6.49 -4.22
CA VAL A 17 8.12 5.77 -5.21
C VAL A 17 9.04 5.02 -6.17
N LEU A 18 8.99 3.69 -6.12
CA LEU A 18 9.55 2.82 -7.14
C LEU A 18 8.38 2.20 -7.92
N PRO A 19 8.11 2.64 -9.16
CA PRO A 19 6.98 2.19 -9.94
C PRO A 19 6.89 0.65 -10.00
N GLY A 20 5.74 0.10 -9.59
CA GLY A 20 5.48 -1.33 -9.61
C GLY A 20 6.23 -2.15 -8.56
N ARG A 21 6.97 -1.52 -7.63
CA ARG A 21 7.74 -2.21 -6.59
C ARG A 21 7.51 -1.68 -5.17
N LEU A 22 7.57 -0.36 -4.97
CA LEU A 22 7.54 0.22 -3.63
C LEU A 22 6.86 1.59 -3.63
N LEU A 23 6.06 1.82 -2.59
CA LEU A 23 5.57 3.13 -2.19
C LEU A 23 5.85 3.28 -0.69
N ARG A 24 6.67 4.27 -0.32
CA ARG A 24 6.90 4.66 1.07
C ARG A 24 6.25 6.00 1.34
N LEU A 25 5.42 6.02 2.38
CA LEU A 25 4.71 7.19 2.85
C LEU A 25 5.18 7.50 4.27
N ARG A 26 5.54 8.76 4.53
CA ARG A 26 5.87 9.26 5.87
C ARG A 26 4.69 10.02 6.43
N ALA A 27 4.29 9.73 7.66
CA ALA A 27 3.26 10.49 8.37
C ALA A 27 3.82 11.88 8.74
N GLU A 28 3.11 12.94 8.38
CA GLU A 28 3.42 14.33 8.76
C GLU A 28 2.56 14.85 9.92
N MET A 29 1.67 14.02 10.46
CA MET A 29 0.80 14.40 11.57
C MET A 29 1.62 14.65 12.86
N ARG A 30 1.12 15.52 13.75
CA ARG A 30 1.65 15.73 15.11
C ARG A 30 1.41 14.48 15.96
N LEU A 31 2.18 13.44 15.71
CA LEU A 31 2.27 12.24 16.53
C LEU A 31 3.47 12.40 17.48
N PRO A 32 3.46 11.75 18.66
CA PRO A 32 4.62 11.72 19.55
C PRO A 32 5.70 10.73 19.03
N GLY A 33 6.04 10.86 17.75
CA GLY A 33 6.90 9.95 17.01
C GLY A 33 6.75 10.11 15.50
N LEU A 34 7.63 9.42 14.77
CA LEU A 34 7.59 9.35 13.31
C LEU A 34 6.94 8.04 12.89
N ALA A 35 6.10 8.07 11.85
CA ALA A 35 5.46 6.88 11.30
C ALA A 35 5.73 6.78 9.80
N TRP A 36 5.91 5.55 9.34
CA TRP A 36 6.02 5.21 7.93
C TRP A 36 5.07 4.09 7.57
N LEU A 37 4.49 4.19 6.38
CA LEU A 37 3.72 3.13 5.74
C LEU A 37 4.43 2.74 4.45
N GLU A 38 4.88 1.50 4.39
CA GLU A 38 5.51 0.92 3.22
C GLU A 38 4.54 -0.07 2.56
N LEU A 39 4.32 0.11 1.27
CA LEU A 39 3.57 -0.81 0.43
C LEU A 39 4.55 -1.32 -0.63
N SER A 40 4.93 -2.59 -0.56
CA SER A 40 5.83 -3.20 -1.52
C SER A 40 5.17 -4.38 -2.23
N VAL A 41 5.51 -4.55 -3.51
CA VAL A 41 5.05 -5.67 -4.33
C VAL A 41 6.27 -6.35 -4.91
N ASP A 42 6.34 -7.66 -4.75
CA ASP A 42 7.38 -8.50 -5.33
C ASP A 42 6.77 -9.68 -6.11
N ARG A 43 7.59 -10.40 -6.87
CA ARG A 43 7.18 -11.63 -7.54
C ARG A 43 8.00 -12.80 -7.02
N SER A 44 7.32 -13.80 -6.46
CA SER A 44 7.92 -15.06 -6.04
C SER A 44 7.12 -16.21 -6.62
N ASP A 45 7.79 -17.18 -7.24
CA ASP A 45 7.19 -18.45 -7.68
C ASP A 45 5.96 -18.29 -8.58
N GLY A 46 5.98 -17.31 -9.49
CA GLY A 46 4.84 -17.01 -10.38
C GLY A 46 3.68 -16.27 -9.71
N HIS A 47 3.77 -16.01 -8.40
CA HIS A 47 2.79 -15.26 -7.62
C HIS A 47 3.27 -13.83 -7.34
N THR A 48 2.31 -12.93 -7.16
CA THR A 48 2.57 -11.57 -6.69
C THR A 48 2.48 -11.54 -5.18
N VAL A 49 3.55 -11.14 -4.51
CA VAL A 49 3.62 -11.01 -3.05
C VAL A 49 3.47 -9.54 -2.68
N TYR A 50 2.33 -9.21 -2.09
CA TYR A 50 2.09 -7.88 -1.53
C TYR A 50 2.49 -7.86 -0.06
N ARG A 51 3.26 -6.84 0.34
CA ARG A 51 3.67 -6.62 1.72
C ARG A 51 3.35 -5.19 2.12
N GLN A 52 2.66 -5.05 3.25
CA GLN A 52 2.33 -3.77 3.86
C GLN A 52 2.97 -3.70 5.24
N ARG A 53 3.83 -2.70 5.48
CA ARG A 53 4.51 -2.50 6.76
C ARG A 53 4.17 -1.13 7.31
N ALA A 54 3.67 -1.08 8.53
CA ALA A 54 3.57 0.14 9.31
C ALA A 54 4.72 0.17 10.32
N ILE A 55 5.60 1.16 10.21
CA ILE A 55 6.74 1.37 11.10
C ILE A 55 6.44 2.61 11.94
N PHE A 56 6.57 2.50 13.26
CA PHE A 56 6.41 3.64 14.16
C PHE A 56 7.64 3.77 15.03
N HIS A 57 8.24 4.96 15.02
CA HIS A 57 9.38 5.35 15.83
C HIS A 57 8.91 6.36 16.89
N PRO A 58 8.51 5.90 18.09
CA PRO A 58 8.11 6.78 19.19
C PRO A 58 9.28 7.68 19.63
N HIS A 59 8.98 8.92 20.01
CA HIS A 59 9.94 9.81 20.65
C HIS A 59 9.52 10.08 22.11
N GLY A 60 10.42 9.76 23.05
CA GLY A 60 10.27 10.06 24.48
C GLY A 60 9.35 9.11 25.26
N LEU A 61 9.56 9.04 26.58
CA LEU A 61 8.86 8.12 27.50
C LEU A 61 7.33 8.36 27.55
N LEU A 62 6.89 9.62 27.48
CA LEU A 62 5.46 9.97 27.39
C LEU A 62 4.84 9.52 26.05
N GLY A 63 5.63 9.54 24.97
CA GLY A 63 5.23 9.05 23.65
C GLY A 63 5.06 7.52 23.64
N HIS A 64 5.93 6.79 24.33
CA HIS A 64 5.80 5.34 24.51
C HIS A 64 4.53 4.95 25.29
N LEU A 65 4.21 5.67 26.37
CA LEU A 65 3.03 5.37 27.19
C LEU A 65 1.72 5.62 26.42
N TYR A 66 1.62 6.77 25.74
CA TYR A 66 0.49 7.10 24.86
C TYR A 66 0.33 6.08 23.72
N TRP A 67 1.45 5.68 23.10
CA TRP A 67 1.46 4.68 22.05
C TRP A 67 0.96 3.32 22.55
N TRP A 68 1.41 2.84 23.71
CA TRP A 68 0.96 1.55 24.27
C TRP A 68 -0.55 1.51 24.52
N THR A 69 -1.17 2.64 24.89
CA THR A 69 -2.61 2.71 25.13
C THR A 69 -3.44 2.69 23.83
N ILE A 70 -2.94 3.29 22.74
CA ILE A 70 -3.68 3.45 21.47
C ILE A 70 -3.29 2.42 20.37
N SER A 71 -2.12 1.79 20.51
CA SER A 71 -1.60 0.74 19.61
C SER A 71 -2.56 -0.42 19.32
N PRO A 72 -3.28 -1.01 20.30
CA PRO A 72 -4.19 -2.13 20.00
C PRO A 72 -5.36 -1.72 19.08
N PHE A 73 -5.78 -0.45 19.12
CA PHE A 73 -6.84 0.07 18.24
C PHE A 73 -6.35 0.29 16.80
N HIS A 74 -5.10 0.75 16.63
CA HIS A 74 -4.51 0.97 15.30
C HIS A 74 -4.11 -0.34 14.62
N GLY A 75 -3.64 -1.34 15.37
CA GLY A 75 -3.32 -2.67 14.84
C GLY A 75 -4.53 -3.35 14.18
N LEU A 76 -5.73 -3.17 14.73
CA LEU A 76 -6.97 -3.72 14.18
C LEU A 76 -7.43 -3.01 12.89
N VAL A 77 -7.23 -1.70 12.79
CA VAL A 77 -7.58 -0.89 11.60
C VAL A 77 -6.62 -1.16 10.43
N PHE A 78 -5.30 -1.26 10.70
CA PHE A 78 -4.31 -1.56 9.66
C PHE A 78 -4.34 -3.03 9.21
N GLY A 79 -4.77 -3.96 10.07
CA GLY A 79 -4.84 -5.40 9.74
C GLY A 79 -5.83 -5.76 8.62
N ARG A 80 -6.86 -4.95 8.36
CA ARG A 80 -7.85 -5.20 7.29
C ARG A 80 -7.49 -4.61 5.92
N MET A 81 -6.55 -3.66 5.86
CA MET A 81 -6.15 -3.03 4.59
C MET A 81 -5.58 -4.02 3.57
N PRO A 82 -4.68 -4.97 3.93
CA PRO A 82 -4.12 -5.91 2.97
C PRO A 82 -5.18 -6.79 2.29
N VAL A 83 -6.20 -7.21 3.03
CA VAL A 83 -7.32 -8.02 2.50
C VAL A 83 -8.13 -7.22 1.49
N ASN A 84 -8.42 -5.96 1.79
CA ASN A 84 -9.16 -5.08 0.87
C ASN A 84 -8.37 -4.77 -0.41
N VAL A 85 -7.05 -4.56 -0.29
CA VAL A 85 -6.16 -4.37 -1.45
C VAL A 85 -6.12 -5.62 -2.32
N ALA A 86 -5.97 -6.80 -1.72
CA ALA A 86 -5.99 -8.07 -2.46
C ALA A 86 -7.34 -8.30 -3.16
N ALA A 87 -8.46 -8.07 -2.47
CA ALA A 87 -9.79 -8.20 -3.06
C ALA A 87 -10.04 -7.19 -4.20
N ALA A 88 -9.55 -5.95 -4.06
CA ALA A 88 -9.65 -4.94 -5.11
C ALA A 88 -8.78 -5.29 -6.34
N ALA A 89 -7.59 -5.88 -6.11
CA ALA A 89 -6.72 -6.36 -7.19
C ALA A 89 -7.38 -7.52 -7.96
N ALA A 90 -7.95 -8.50 -7.25
CA ALA A 90 -8.67 -9.62 -7.88
C ALA A 90 -9.87 -9.14 -8.72
N ARG A 91 -10.67 -8.18 -8.21
CA ARG A 91 -11.77 -7.58 -8.98
C ARG A 91 -11.28 -6.88 -10.24
N ARG A 92 -10.19 -6.11 -10.16
CA ARG A 92 -9.59 -5.46 -11.33
C ARG A 92 -9.08 -6.45 -12.37
N GLN A 93 -8.44 -7.54 -11.95
CA GLN A 93 -8.01 -8.60 -12.86
C GLN A 93 -9.19 -9.27 -13.57
N ALA A 94 -10.27 -9.56 -12.85
CA ALA A 94 -11.49 -10.13 -13.44
C ALA A 94 -12.11 -9.21 -14.51
N THR A 95 -12.17 -7.90 -14.26
CA THR A 95 -12.66 -6.92 -15.25
C THR A 95 -11.71 -6.74 -16.43
N SER A 96 -10.40 -6.81 -16.23
CA SER A 96 -9.41 -6.72 -17.32
C SER A 96 -9.34 -8.00 -18.15
N GLY A 97 -9.62 -9.16 -17.56
CA GLY A 97 -9.72 -10.45 -18.28
C GLY A 97 -11.06 -10.65 -19.02
N ALA A 98 -12.11 -9.93 -18.61
CA ALA A 98 -13.41 -9.94 -19.29
C ALA A 98 -13.44 -9.04 -20.55
N ALA A 99 -12.43 -8.19 -20.76
CA ALA A 99 -12.30 -7.35 -21.96
C ALA A 99 -11.74 -8.16 -23.16
N ALA A 100 -12.62 -9.02 -23.68
CA ALA A 100 -12.68 -9.64 -25.01
C ALA A 100 -11.56 -10.62 -25.49
N PRO A 101 -11.94 -11.83 -25.98
CA PRO A 101 -11.09 -12.61 -26.88
C PRO A 101 -10.92 -11.88 -28.22
N HIS A 102 -9.68 -11.80 -28.71
CA HIS A 102 -9.37 -11.35 -30.07
C HIS A 102 -10.12 -12.24 -31.08
N PRO A 103 -10.97 -11.69 -31.97
CA PRO A 103 -11.44 -12.44 -33.12
C PRO A 103 -10.26 -12.68 -34.06
N THR A 104 -9.89 -13.95 -34.23
CA THR A 104 -8.96 -14.41 -35.25
C THR A 104 -9.58 -14.10 -36.61
N ALA A 105 -9.12 -13.03 -37.27
CA ALA A 105 -9.41 -12.82 -38.68
C ALA A 105 -8.54 -13.81 -39.48
N VAL A 106 -9.14 -14.93 -39.86
CA VAL A 106 -8.67 -15.79 -40.94
C VAL A 106 -8.63 -14.92 -42.20
N HIS A 107 -7.44 -14.67 -42.74
CA HIS A 107 -7.29 -14.14 -44.08
C HIS A 107 -7.20 -15.34 -45.03
N GLU A 108 -8.32 -15.62 -45.70
CA GLU A 108 -8.36 -16.49 -46.86
C GLU A 108 -8.03 -15.64 -48.09
N ARG A 109 -7.11 -16.19 -48.91
CA ARG A 109 -6.66 -15.81 -50.27
C ARG A 109 -5.31 -15.14 -50.38
#